data_AF-A0A2M9U5T0-F1
#
_entry.id   AF-A0A2M9U5T0-F1
#
_cell.length_a   1.000
_cell.length_b   1.000
_cell.length_c   1.000
_cell.angle_alpha   90.00
_cell.angle_beta   90.00
_cell.angle_gamma   90.00
#
_symmetry.space_group_name_H-M   'P 1'
#
loop_
_entity.id
_entity.type
_entity.pdbx_description
1 polymer ?
#
loop_
_entity_poly.entity_id
_entity_poly.type
_entity_poly.pdbx_seq_one_letter_code
_entity_poly.pdbx_strand_id
1 'polypeptide(L)' 'MKFRDTDCAFQTSAVEGGSMYAAALASCLEDKTSARTKELAALLHCKAVDTTCVLSGN' A
#
# COMPACT_ATOMS: atom_id res chain seq x y z
N MET A 1 -6.06 -0.93 8.53
CA MET A 1 -5.00 0.03 8.16
C MET A 1 -3.72 -0.06 9.01
N LYS A 2 -3.71 -0.83 10.12
CA LYS A 2 -2.54 -0.99 10.98
C LYS A 2 -1.26 -1.45 10.26
N PHE A 3 -1.35 -2.42 9.33
CA PHE A 3 -0.20 -2.88 8.54
C PHE A 3 0.47 -1.76 7.74
N ARG A 4 -0.32 -0.98 6.98
CA ARG A 4 0.20 0.13 6.16
C ARG A 4 0.99 1.11 7.02
N ASP A 5 0.42 1.54 8.14
CA ASP A 5 1.01 2.58 8.96
C ASP A 5 2.28 2.07 9.66
N THR A 6 2.28 0.82 10.14
CA THR A 6 3.49 0.20 10.73
C THR A 6 4.59 -0.10 9.72
N ASP A 7 4.21 -0.51 8.51
CA ASP A 7 5.14 -0.78 7.41
C ASP A 7 5.80 0.53 6.94
N CYS A 8 5.02 1.60 6.76
CA CYS A 8 5.57 2.89 6.43
C CYS A 8 6.45 3.47 7.54
N ALA A 9 6.06 3.33 8.81
CA ALA A 9 6.92 3.73 9.93
C ALA A 9 8.26 2.97 9.93
N PHE A 10 8.23 1.67 9.64
CA PHE A 10 9.45 0.86 9.53
C PHE A 10 10.33 1.32 8.34
N GLN A 11 9.75 1.50 7.16
CA GLN A 11 10.48 1.91 5.96
C GLN A 11 11.12 3.31 6.09
N THR A 12 10.48 4.22 6.84
CA THR A 12 10.99 5.59 7.02
C THR A 12 11.85 5.77 8.26
N SER A 13 12.08 4.71 9.05
CA SER A 13 12.87 4.75 10.29
C SER A 13 14.29 5.30 10.08
N ALA A 14 14.90 5.07 8.92
CA ALA A 14 16.25 5.55 8.60
C ALA A 14 16.38 7.08 8.55
N VAL A 15 15.26 7.80 8.36
CA VAL A 15 15.22 9.26 8.30
C VAL A 15 14.41 9.87 9.45
N GLU A 16 14.04 9.06 10.45
CA GLU A 16 13.26 9.50 11.61
C GLU A 16 13.96 10.62 12.39
N GLY A 17 13.20 11.65 12.76
CA GLY A 17 13.72 12.86 13.40
C GLY A 17 14.40 13.87 12.44
N GLY A 18 14.65 13.49 11.19
CA GLY A 18 15.15 14.38 10.15
C GLY A 18 14.05 15.21 9.48
N SER A 19 14.45 16.29 8.79
CA SER A 19 13.51 17.15 8.04
C SER A 19 12.79 16.42 6.90
N MET A 20 13.41 15.35 6.36
CA MET A 20 12.81 14.54 5.30
C MET A 20 11.81 13.50 5.79
N TYR A 21 11.73 13.22 7.10
CA TYR A 21 10.88 12.15 7.64
C TYR A 21 9.41 12.28 7.20
N ALA A 22 8.86 13.48 7.30
CA ALA A 22 7.47 13.74 6.93
C ALA A 22 7.21 13.51 5.44
N ALA A 23 8.15 13.92 4.57
CA ALA A 23 8.06 13.70 3.13
C ALA A 23 8.14 12.20 2.80
N ALA A 24 9.12 11.49 3.36
CA ALA A 24 9.28 10.05 3.16
C ALA A 24 8.04 9.27 3.64
N LEU A 25 7.49 9.62 4.80
CA LEU A 25 6.31 8.97 5.36
C LEU A 25 5.09 9.20 4.47
N ALA A 26 4.88 10.44 4.01
CA ALA A 26 3.80 10.78 3.10
C ALA A 26 3.90 9.99 1.77
N SER A 27 5.09 9.92 1.17
CA SER A 27 5.31 9.14 -0.05
C SER A 27 5.00 7.66 0.14
N CYS A 28 5.45 7.03 1.23
CA CYS A 28 5.11 5.63 1.49
C CYS A 28 3.60 5.40 1.62
N LEU A 29 2.90 6.29 2.34
CA LEU A 29 1.45 6.19 2.52
C LEU A 29 0.71 6.34 1.19
N GLU A 30 1.16 7.24 0.33
CA GLU A 30 0.64 7.44 -1.03
C GLU A 30 0.83 6.17 -1.87
N ASP A 31 2.04 5.61 -1.91
CA ASP A 31 2.37 4.41 -2.66
C ASP A 31 1.51 3.21 -2.24
N LYS A 32 1.40 2.97 -0.93
CA LYS A 32 0.57 1.88 -0.39
C LYS A 32 -0.90 2.07 -0.70
N THR A 33 -1.38 3.31 -0.68
CA THR A 33 -2.78 3.62 -1.01
C THR A 33 -3.05 3.44 -2.50
N SER A 34 -2.13 3.87 -3.36
CA SER A 34 -2.19 3.69 -4.81
C SER A 34 -2.19 2.20 -5.20
N ALA A 35 -1.25 1.42 -4.65
CA ALA A 35 -1.20 -0.03 -4.86
C ALA A 35 -2.50 -0.70 -4.46
N ARG A 36 -3.02 -0.39 -3.26
CA ARG A 36 -4.28 -0.97 -2.78
C ARG A 36 -5.47 -0.57 -3.64
N THR A 37 -5.49 0.66 -4.14
CA THR A 37 -6.56 1.12 -5.03
C THR A 37 -6.55 0.34 -6.35
N LYS A 38 -5.37 0.06 -6.91
CA LYS A 38 -5.23 -0.77 -8.12
C LYS A 38 -5.70 -2.21 -7.88
N GLU A 39 -5.31 -2.82 -6.76
CA GLU A 39 -5.80 -4.15 -6.37
C GLU A 39 -7.33 -4.18 -6.30
N LEU A 40 -7.93 -3.20 -5.61
CA LEU A 40 -9.38 -3.13 -5.47
C LEU A 40 -10.09 -2.88 -6.80
N ALA A 41 -9.52 -2.04 -7.67
CA ALA A 41 -10.04 -1.82 -9.01
C ALA A 41 -10.02 -3.10 -9.85
N ALA A 42 -8.94 -3.88 -9.79
CA ALA A 42 -8.86 -5.17 -10.46
C ALA A 42 -9.95 -6.14 -9.94
N LEU A 43 -10.17 -6.18 -8.63
CA LEU A 43 -11.18 -7.03 -8.01
C LEU A 43 -12.62 -6.69 -8.44
N LEU A 44 -12.92 -5.42 -8.75
CA LEU A 44 -14.25 -5.01 -9.25
C LEU A 44 -14.58 -5.63 -10.62
N HIS A 45 -13.56 -6.03 -11.40
CA HIS A 45 -13.74 -6.69 -12.68
C HIS A 45 -13.85 -8.22 -12.55
N CYS A 46 -13.63 -8.78 -11.35
CA CYS A 46 -13.79 -10.20 -11.09
C CYS A 46 -15.26 -10.59 -10.91
N LYS A 47 -15.66 -11.73 -11.47
CA LYS A 47 -16.95 -12.36 -11.13
C LYS A 47 -16.84 -12.99 -9.74
N ALA A 48 -17.90 -12.91 -8.94
CA ALA A 48 -17.92 -13.40 -7.56
C ALA A 48 -17.57 -14.90 -7.36
N VAL A 49 -17.65 -15.72 -8.42
CA VAL A 49 -17.31 -17.15 -8.41
C VAL A 49 -15.89 -17.45 -8.88
N ASP A 50 -15.20 -16.46 -9.45
CA ASP A 50 -13.83 -16.64 -9.95
C ASP A 50 -12.80 -16.40 -8.84
N THR A 51 -12.46 -17.48 -8.14
CA THR A 51 -11.43 -17.49 -7.08
C THR A 51 -10.01 -17.37 -7.64
N THR A 52 -9.80 -17.59 -8.94
CA THR A 52 -8.49 -17.45 -9.58
C THR A 52 -8.12 -15.98 -9.81
N CYS A 53 -9.13 -15.13 -9.96
CA CYS A 53 -8.99 -13.68 -10.16
C CYS A 53 -8.34 -12.96 -8.96
N VAL A 54 -8.46 -13.51 -7.74
CA VAL A 54 -7.88 -12.92 -6.50
C VAL A 54 -6.40 -13.28 -6.33
N LEU A 55 -5.91 -14.33 -6.98
CA LEU A 55 -4.57 -14.90 -6.74
C LEU A 55 -3.52 -14.48 -7.77
N SER A 56 -3.94 -13.89 -8.89
CA SER A 56 -3.04 -13.41 -9.93
C SER A 56 -2.61 -11.96 -9.64
N GLY A 57 -1.90 -11.76 -8.53
CA GLY A 57 -1.25 -10.49 -8.22
C GLY A 57 0.08 -10.38 -8.96
N ASN A 58 0.14 -9.51 -9.96
CA ASN A 58 1.38 -8.93 -10.48
C ASN A 58 1.67 -7.59 -9.80
#